data_AF-A0AAW6SQ43-F1
#
_entry.id   AF-A0AAW6SQ43-F1
#
_cell.length_a   1.000
_cell.length_b   1.000
_cell.length_c   1.000
_cell.angle_alpha   90.00
_cell.angle_beta   90.00
_cell.angle_gamma   90.00
#
_symmetry.space_group_name_H-M   'P 1'
#
loop_
_entity.id
_entity.type
_entity.pdbx_description
1 polymer ?
#
loop_
_entity_poly.entity_id
_entity_poly.type
_entity_poly.pdbx_seq_one_letter_code
_entity_poly.pdbx_strand_id
1 'polypeptide(L)' 'MIREDEYLLFIKEMGRLFQDFNHCKDEEIKKEILDDIMLLSNVINPDHELSFRAIV' A
#
# COMPACT_ATOMS: atom_id res chain seq x y z
N MET A 1 2.23 -18.23 0.24
CA MET A 1 1.06 -18.00 1.10
C MET A 1 1.56 -17.35 2.36
N ILE A 2 1.16 -16.11 2.61
CA ILE A 2 1.53 -15.36 3.82
C ILE A 2 0.80 -15.94 5.04
N ARG A 3 1.40 -15.82 6.22
CA ARG A 3 0.74 -16.25 7.47
C ARG A 3 -0.30 -15.23 7.89
N GLU A 4 -1.30 -15.64 8.68
CA GLU A 4 -2.40 -14.76 9.11
C GLU A 4 -1.91 -13.55 9.94
N ASP A 5 -0.88 -13.73 10.76
CA ASP A 5 -0.28 -12.65 11.54
C ASP A 5 0.51 -11.68 10.66
N GLU A 6 1.21 -12.19 9.64
CA GLU A 6 1.88 -11.37 8.63
C GLU A 6 0.87 -10.58 7.79
N TYR A 7 -0.27 -11.18 7.44
CA TYR A 7 -1.36 -10.50 6.75
C TYR A 7 -1.88 -9.30 7.54
N LEU A 8 -2.15 -9.47 8.83
CA LEU A 8 -2.61 -8.37 9.70
C LEU A 8 -1.56 -7.25 9.82
N LEU A 9 -0.27 -7.62 9.88
CA LEU A 9 0.83 -6.64 9.88
C LEU A 9 0.86 -5.84 8.57
N PHE A 10 0.73 -6.50 7.42
CA PHE A 10 0.73 -5.83 6.13
C PHE A 10 -0.48 -4.92 5.92
N ILE A 11 -1.68 -5.31 6.38
CA ILE A 11 -2.86 -4.43 6.35
C ILE A 11 -2.62 -3.18 7.21
N LYS A 12 -2.05 -3.34 8.40
CA LYS A 12 -1.75 -2.22 9.29
C LYS A 12 -0.73 -1.26 8.67
N GLU A 13 0.29 -1.80 8.02
CA GLU A 13 1.32 -0.99 7.36
C GLU A 13 0.78 -0.26 6.13
N MET A 14 -0.07 -0.92 5.34
CA MET A 14 -0.78 -0.28 4.23
C MET A 14 -1.56 0.96 4.71
N GLY A 15 -2.27 0.83 5.84
CA GLY A 15 -3.00 1.95 6.44
C GLY A 15 -2.11 3.12 6.83
N ARG A 16 -0.88 2.86 7.31
CA ARG A 16 0.11 3.91 7.62
C ARG A 16 0.62 4.59 6.36
N LEU A 17 0.99 3.82 5.34
CA LEU A 17 1.48 4.37 4.07
C LEU A 17 0.42 5.23 3.36
N PHE A 18 -0.86 4.85 3.42
CA PHE A 18 -1.94 5.72 2.92
C PHE A 18 -2.02 7.05 3.68
N GLN A 19 -1.82 7.04 5.00
CA GLN A 19 -1.74 8.27 5.77
C GLN A 19 -0.53 9.10 5.35
N ASP A 20 0.64 8.49 5.24
CA ASP A 20 1.87 9.18 4.84
C ASP A 20 1.75 9.78 3.43
N PHE A 21 1.20 9.02 2.47
CA PHE A 21 0.91 9.49 1.11
C PHE A 21 0.01 10.72 1.10
N ASN A 22 -1.06 10.70 1.90
CA ASN A 22 -2.03 11.80 1.96
C ASN A 22 -1.46 13.07 2.61
N HIS A 23 -0.48 12.94 3.53
CA HIS A 23 0.14 14.07 4.21
C HIS A 23 1.46 14.52 3.56
N CYS A 24 2.03 13.73 2.64
CA CYS A 24 3.27 14.06 1.95
C CYS A 24 3.04 15.15 0.88
N LYS A 25 3.84 16.21 0.96
CA LYS A 25 3.86 17.32 -0.01
C LYS A 25 5.00 17.19 -1.03
N ASP A 26 6.00 16.37 -0.72
CA ASP A 26 7.12 16.10 -1.61
C ASP A 26 6.69 15.02 -2.61
N GLU A 27 6.67 15.38 -3.89
CA GLU A 27 6.17 14.50 -4.95
C GLU A 27 7.10 13.32 -5.24
N GLU A 28 8.41 13.45 -5.02
CA GLU A 28 9.35 12.33 -5.17
C GLU A 28 9.12 11.31 -4.06
N ILE A 29 9.04 11.77 -2.81
CA ILE A 29 8.76 10.88 -1.67
C ILE A 29 7.36 10.25 -1.81
N LYS A 30 6.38 11.02 -2.27
CA LYS A 30 5.01 10.54 -2.46
C LYS A 30 4.93 9.42 -3.50
N LYS A 31 5.77 9.48 -4.53
CA LYS A 31 5.91 8.41 -5.53
C LYS A 31 6.50 7.13 -4.91
N GLU A 32 7.56 7.26 -4.11
CA GLU A 32 8.15 6.11 -3.40
C GLU A 32 7.14 5.44 -2.44
N ILE A 33 6.36 6.25 -1.70
CA ILE A 33 5.28 5.73 -0.83
C ILE A 33 4.23 4.98 -1.65
N LEU A 34 3.85 5.49 -2.83
CA LEU A 34 2.91 4.81 -3.71
C LEU A 34 3.45 3.46 -4.21
N ASP A 35 4.72 3.41 -4.59
CA ASP A 35 5.39 2.19 -5.04
C ASP A 35 5.39 1.12 -3.92
N ASP A 36 5.64 1.52 -2.67
CA ASP A 36 5.55 0.64 -1.50
C ASP A 36 4.12 0.11 -1.26
N ILE A 37 3.11 0.98 -1.41
CA ILE A 37 1.70 0.58 -1.32
C ILE A 37 1.37 -0.47 -2.39
N MET A 38 1.85 -0.28 -3.63
CA MET A 38 1.64 -1.24 -4.73
C MET A 38 2.30 -2.59 -4.43
N LEU A 39 3.53 -2.58 -3.91
CA LEU A 39 4.24 -3.81 -3.53
C LEU A 39 3.49 -4.57 -2.42
N LEU A 40 3.05 -3.88 -1.36
CA LEU A 40 2.27 -4.51 -0.29
C LEU A 40 0.92 -5.02 -0.78
N SER A 41 0.24 -4.27 -1.64
CA SER A 41 -1.02 -4.69 -2.26
C SER A 41 -0.84 -6.03 -2.99
N ASN A 42 0.22 -6.19 -3.78
CA ASN A 42 0.51 -7.44 -4.50
C ASN A 42 0.82 -8.61 -3.56
N VAL A 43 1.42 -8.35 -2.39
CA VAL A 43 1.68 -9.40 -1.38
C VAL A 43 0.39 -9.83 -0.70
N ILE A 44 -0.49 -8.88 -0.39
CA ILE A 44 -1.76 -9.07 0.32
C ILE A 44 -2.79 -9.74 -0.60
N ASN A 45 -2.83 -9.35 -1.87
CA ASN A 45 -3.79 -9.82 -2.85
C ASN A 45 -3.13 -9.97 -4.24
N PRO A 46 -2.35 -11.03 -4.47
CA PRO A 46 -1.59 -11.23 -5.71
C PRO A 46 -2.45 -11.45 -6.95
N ASP A 47 -3.73 -11.79 -6.77
CA ASP A 47 -4.67 -12.06 -7.87
C ASP A 47 -5.53 -10.84 -8.25
N HIS A 48 -5.44 -9.74 -7.50
CA HIS A 48 -6.07 -8.46 -7.85
C HIS A 48 -5.05 -7.47 -8.38
N GLU A 49 -5.11 -7.19 -9.68
CA GLU A 49 -4.67 -5.88 -10.20
C GLU A 49 -5.60 -4.80 -9.60
N LEU A 50 -5.23 -4.26 -8.45
CA LEU A 50 -5.88 -3.09 -7.90
C LEU A 50 -5.64 -1.92 -8.86
N SER A 51 -6.61 -1.66 -9.74
CA SER A 51 -6.72 -0.39 -10.44
C SER A 51 -7.00 0.69 -9.38
N PHE A 52 -5.95 1.39 -8.95
CA PHE A 52 -6.01 2.51 -7.99
C PHE A 52 -6.88 3.69 -8.45
N ARG A 53 -7.47 3.63 -9.64
CA ARG A 53 -8.38 4.64 -10.20
C ARG A 53 -9.73 4.79 -9.46
N ALA A 54 -10.00 4.00 -8.42
CA ALA A 54 -11.28 4.03 -7.70
C ALA A 54 -11.24 4.67 -6.30
N ILE A 55 -10.07 5.04 -5.77
CA ILE A 55 -9.92 5.54 -4.39
C ILE A 55 -9.39 6.99 -4.33
N VAL A 56 -9.20 7.64 -5.49
CA VAL A 56 -8.83 9.07 -5.59
C VAL A 56 -9.78 9.82 -6.50
#